data_AF-A0A970MS80-F1
#
_entry.id   AF-A0A970MS80-F1
#
_cell.length_a   1.000
_cell.length_b   1.000
_cell.length_c   1.000
_cell.angle_alpha   90.00
_cell.angle_beta   90.00
_cell.angle_gamma   90.00
#
_symmetry.space_group_name_H-M   'P 1'
#
loop_
_entity.id
_entity.type
_entity.pdbx_description
1 polymer ?
#
loop_
_entity_poly.entity_id
_entity_poly.type
_entity_poly.pdbx_seq_one_letter_code
_entity_poly.pdbx_strand_id
1 'polypeptide(L)'
;MSVIERVPAEGASARPPDKIETNVDCAGQTVVAANEAIPSAEELKDSIIEILESQGYIIKSGLIELPDGLTKDDYRRMNQLAVAKKLAAAEPKLQRCEHKLINYIANGHEVFPDKVSPKLVLVQGGSEEELLFRYASLHWSIPVSSGYGRRLRFLVFDENNGKLIGLFGLGDPVFSLKNRDEWIGWNKEAKQSRMYHLMDAFVLGAVPPYSSLICGKLIALLALSSEVQDAFRSKYSGQFSLIRKEKREPILAMLTTTSALGKSSVYNRIRLNGVDYWKSVGFTQGSGEFHFSNGVYSKMRSYVEANCEPTAKHNNWGTGFRNRREVIRKCLSSLELSSSLIYHGIRREIYAAPLGNKALEFLRGGTTDPDLHTWPADHLAGLFKERWLIPRAERCRNYLDFTNDDYVLWPDSPTLEEEGR
;
A
#
# COMPACT_ATOMS: atom_id res chain seq x y z
N MET A 1 -25.41 -57.72 -40.38
CA MET A 1 -24.12 -58.38 -40.15
C MET A 1 -23.04 -57.39 -40.52
N SER A 2 -22.03 -57.01 -39.73
CA SER A 2 -21.55 -57.44 -38.42
C SER A 2 -20.76 -56.26 -37.84
N VAL A 3 -21.00 -55.98 -36.56
CA VAL A 3 -20.04 -55.68 -35.50
C VAL A 3 -18.80 -54.83 -35.89
N ILE A 4 -18.79 -53.58 -35.41
CA ILE A 4 -17.56 -52.83 -35.14
C ILE A 4 -17.37 -52.82 -33.62
N GLU A 5 -16.32 -53.51 -33.17
CA GLU A 5 -15.92 -53.65 -31.78
C GLU A 5 -15.48 -52.32 -31.18
N ARG A 6 -15.93 -52.08 -29.94
CA ARG A 6 -15.45 -51.02 -29.06
C ARG A 6 -14.22 -51.55 -28.30
N VAL A 7 -13.12 -50.82 -28.36
CA VAL A 7 -11.96 -51.02 -27.48
C VAL A 7 -12.09 -50.08 -26.26
N PRO A 8 -11.76 -50.52 -25.03
CA PRO A 8 -12.14 -49.83 -23.80
C PRO A 8 -11.15 -48.76 -23.35
N ALA A 9 -11.67 -47.86 -22.52
CA ALA A 9 -10.96 -46.78 -21.86
C ALA A 9 -9.94 -47.31 -20.83
N GLU A 10 -8.68 -46.92 -20.97
CA GLU A 10 -7.69 -47.04 -19.90
C GLU A 10 -7.79 -45.84 -18.96
N GLY A 11 -8.14 -46.16 -17.71
CA GLY A 11 -8.21 -45.21 -16.60
C GLY A 11 -6.83 -44.86 -16.08
N ALA A 12 -6.40 -43.63 -16.32
CA ALA A 12 -5.40 -42.98 -15.48
C ALA A 12 -6.11 -42.47 -14.21
N SER A 13 -5.96 -43.23 -13.12
CA SER A 13 -6.34 -42.84 -11.77
C SER A 13 -5.51 -41.62 -11.34
N ALA A 14 -6.01 -40.42 -11.64
CA ALA A 14 -5.52 -39.20 -11.02
C ALA A 14 -6.02 -39.20 -9.57
N ARG A 15 -5.12 -39.51 -8.64
CA ARG A 15 -5.36 -39.23 -7.21
C ARG A 15 -5.74 -37.75 -7.09
N PRO A 16 -6.83 -37.40 -6.37
CA PRO A 16 -7.10 -36.01 -6.07
C PRO A 16 -5.88 -35.44 -5.33
N PRO A 17 -5.44 -34.22 -5.63
CA PRO A 17 -4.39 -33.59 -4.85
C PRO A 17 -4.85 -33.56 -3.39
N ASP A 18 -3.98 -34.03 -2.49
CA ASP A 18 -4.20 -34.04 -1.06
C ASP A 18 -4.80 -32.70 -0.64
N LYS A 19 -5.88 -32.77 0.16
CA LYS A 19 -6.44 -31.61 0.83
C LYS A 19 -5.35 -30.99 1.70
N ILE A 20 -4.64 -30.01 1.16
CA ILE A 20 -3.90 -29.07 1.97
C ILE A 20 -4.97 -28.28 2.71
N GLU A 21 -5.16 -28.60 4.00
CA GLU A 21 -5.89 -27.73 4.93
C GLU A 21 -5.11 -26.41 5.04
N THR A 22 -5.38 -25.52 4.09
CA THR A 22 -4.94 -24.13 4.13
C THR A 22 -5.98 -23.36 4.93
N ASN A 23 -5.81 -23.30 6.25
CA ASN A 23 -6.39 -22.21 7.05
C ASN A 23 -5.65 -20.91 6.69
N VAL A 24 -5.94 -20.36 5.52
CA VAL A 24 -5.51 -19.03 5.10
C VAL A 24 -6.68 -18.09 5.35
N ASP A 25 -6.68 -17.50 6.54
CA ASP A 25 -7.56 -16.38 6.86
C ASP A 25 -7.25 -15.21 5.89
N CYS A 26 -8.28 -14.66 5.27
CA CYS A 26 -8.23 -13.48 4.39
C CYS A 26 -7.76 -12.19 5.12
N ALA A 27 -7.25 -12.31 6.34
CA ALA A 27 -6.63 -11.27 7.15
C ALA A 27 -5.09 -11.37 7.23
N GLY A 28 -4.45 -12.40 6.65
CA GLY A 28 -2.99 -12.45 6.55
C GLY A 28 -2.25 -12.42 7.89
N GLN A 29 -2.87 -12.95 8.95
CA GLN A 29 -2.24 -13.17 10.25
C GLN A 29 -2.34 -14.65 10.58
N THR A 30 -1.21 -15.33 10.62
CA THR A 30 -1.08 -16.59 11.35
C THR A 30 -1.18 -16.23 12.83
N VAL A 31 -2.35 -16.43 13.42
CA VAL A 31 -2.54 -16.22 14.86
C VAL A 31 -1.95 -17.45 15.53
N VAL A 32 -0.80 -17.29 16.18
CA VAL A 32 -0.43 -18.19 17.28
C VAL A 32 -1.55 -18.01 18.30
N ALA A 33 -2.35 -19.05 18.51
CA ALA A 33 -3.40 -19.06 19.53
C ALA A 33 -2.73 -18.95 20.90
N ALA A 34 -2.43 -17.73 21.32
CA ALA A 34 -2.16 -17.45 22.71
C ALA A 34 -3.47 -17.70 23.46
N ASN A 35 -3.37 -18.52 24.49
CA ASN A 35 -4.43 -18.92 25.39
C ASN A 35 -4.83 -17.72 26.29
N GLU A 36 -5.14 -16.57 25.68
CA GLU A 36 -5.60 -15.37 26.37
C GLU A 36 -7.06 -15.56 26.75
N ALA A 37 -7.38 -15.36 28.03
CA ALA A 37 -8.75 -15.39 28.52
C ALA A 37 -9.60 -14.37 27.73
N ILE A 38 -10.83 -14.75 27.40
CA ILE A 38 -11.79 -13.86 26.75
C ILE A 38 -12.03 -12.67 27.71
N PRO A 39 -11.78 -11.43 27.31
CA PRO A 39 -11.93 -10.28 28.18
C PRO A 39 -13.41 -10.06 28.54
N SER A 40 -13.68 -9.51 29.72
CA SER A 40 -15.02 -9.04 30.06
C SER A 40 -15.41 -7.83 29.20
N ALA A 41 -16.71 -7.54 29.11
CA ALA A 41 -17.19 -6.38 28.35
C ALA A 41 -16.64 -5.05 28.89
N GLU A 42 -16.58 -4.91 30.22
CA GLU A 42 -16.04 -3.72 30.89
C GLU A 42 -14.53 -3.58 30.66
N GLU A 43 -13.76 -4.65 30.87
CA GLU A 43 -12.31 -4.65 30.64
C GLU A 43 -11.94 -4.30 29.19
N LEU A 44 -12.71 -4.81 28.23
CA LEU A 44 -12.49 -4.53 26.81
C LEU A 44 -12.87 -3.09 26.45
N LYS A 45 -13.93 -2.57 27.03
CA LYS A 45 -14.35 -1.17 26.85
C LYS A 45 -13.25 -0.23 27.33
N ASP A 46 -12.73 -0.43 28.54
CA ASP A 46 -11.66 0.39 29.11
C ASP A 46 -10.38 0.26 28.27
N SER A 47 -9.99 -0.96 27.90
CA SER A 47 -8.84 -1.20 27.01
C SER A 47 -8.92 -0.46 25.67
N ILE A 48 -10.13 -0.33 25.08
CA ILE A 48 -10.36 0.41 23.82
C ILE A 48 -10.16 1.91 24.02
N ILE A 49 -10.64 2.46 25.13
CA ILE A 49 -10.51 3.90 25.43
C ILE A 49 -9.05 4.23 25.74
N GLU A 50 -8.40 3.47 26.62
CA GLU A 50 -7.00 3.69 27.02
C GLU A 50 -6.03 3.63 25.82
N ILE A 51 -6.22 2.67 24.91
CA ILE A 51 -5.33 2.56 23.74
C ILE A 51 -5.53 3.72 22.76
N LEU A 52 -6.74 4.25 22.66
CA LEU A 52 -7.03 5.43 21.83
C LEU A 52 -6.38 6.68 22.45
N GLU A 53 -6.56 6.90 23.74
CA GLU A 53 -6.01 8.06 24.44
C GLU A 53 -4.47 8.04 24.48
N SER A 54 -3.85 6.88 24.71
CA SER A 54 -2.38 6.73 24.65
C SER A 54 -1.78 6.98 23.27
N GLN A 55 -2.57 6.88 22.20
CA GLN A 55 -2.17 7.28 20.84
C GLN A 55 -2.39 8.77 20.55
N GLY A 56 -2.95 9.53 21.49
CA GLY A 56 -3.21 10.97 21.36
C GLY A 56 -4.59 11.33 20.80
N TYR A 57 -5.53 10.38 20.74
CA TYR A 57 -6.92 10.67 20.39
C TYR A 57 -7.68 11.20 21.60
N ILE A 58 -8.59 12.15 21.39
CA ILE A 58 -9.51 12.63 22.41
C ILE A 58 -10.87 11.98 22.14
N ILE A 59 -11.48 11.36 23.15
CA ILE A 59 -12.81 10.77 23.02
C ILE A 59 -13.83 11.66 23.73
N LYS A 60 -14.77 12.24 22.97
CA LYS A 60 -15.89 13.02 23.52
C LYS A 60 -17.20 12.56 22.90
N SER A 61 -18.20 12.35 23.75
CA SER A 61 -19.55 11.95 23.31
C SER A 61 -19.56 10.75 22.35
N GLY A 62 -18.65 9.79 22.55
CA GLY A 62 -18.50 8.61 21.69
C GLY A 62 -17.89 8.89 20.31
N LEU A 63 -17.24 10.03 20.10
CA LEU A 63 -16.54 10.38 18.87
C LEU A 63 -15.05 10.59 19.15
N ILE A 64 -14.23 10.31 18.13
CA ILE A 64 -12.82 10.69 18.13
C ILE A 64 -12.75 12.15 17.66
N GLU A 65 -12.16 13.00 18.49
CA GLU A 65 -11.70 14.33 18.15
C GLU A 65 -10.17 14.32 18.06
N LEU A 66 -9.65 15.00 17.05
CA LEU A 66 -8.22 15.26 16.95
C LEU A 66 -7.89 16.56 17.70
N PRO A 67 -6.73 16.63 18.39
CA PRO A 67 -6.25 17.90 18.92
C PRO A 67 -6.15 19.00 17.85
N ASP A 68 -6.34 20.25 18.26
CA ASP A 68 -6.13 21.39 17.37
C ASP A 68 -4.63 21.53 17.03
N GLY A 69 -4.33 21.98 15.81
CA GLY A 69 -2.96 22.34 15.42
C GLY A 69 -1.99 21.19 15.17
N LEU A 70 -2.47 19.95 14.95
CA LEU A 70 -1.61 18.79 14.68
C LEU A 70 -0.61 19.03 13.55
N THR A 71 0.64 18.70 13.84
CA THR A 71 1.79 18.68 12.94
C THR A 71 1.93 17.32 12.26
N LYS A 72 2.82 17.24 11.25
CA LYS A 72 3.15 15.96 10.62
C LYS A 72 3.82 14.99 11.59
N ASP A 73 4.59 15.49 12.56
CA ASP A 73 5.23 14.66 13.57
C ASP A 73 4.22 14.05 14.53
N ASP A 74 3.14 14.75 14.84
CA ASP A 74 2.07 14.20 15.66
C ASP A 74 1.42 13.01 14.96
N TYR A 75 1.11 13.14 13.66
CA TYR A 75 0.62 12.00 12.87
C TYR A 75 1.60 10.83 12.82
N ARG A 76 2.92 11.09 12.80
CA ARG A 76 3.93 10.02 12.89
C ARG A 76 3.87 9.33 14.24
N ARG A 77 3.78 10.09 15.35
CA ARG A 77 3.64 9.54 16.70
C ARG A 77 2.41 8.65 16.83
N MET A 78 1.27 9.11 16.32
CA MET A 78 0.02 8.31 16.30
C MET A 78 0.14 6.98 15.53
N ASN A 79 1.12 6.84 14.63
CA ASN A 79 1.36 5.60 13.87
C ASN A 79 2.52 4.75 14.42
N GLN A 80 3.27 5.22 15.44
CA GLN A 80 4.47 4.55 15.94
C GLN A 80 4.21 3.11 16.35
N LEU A 81 3.13 2.85 17.10
CA LEU A 81 2.79 1.50 17.54
C LEU A 81 2.48 0.56 16.36
N ALA A 82 1.78 1.05 15.33
CA ALA A 82 1.48 0.28 14.14
C ALA A 82 2.74 0.00 13.29
N VAL A 83 3.69 0.94 13.27
CA VAL A 83 5.01 0.78 12.64
C VAL A 83 5.83 -0.27 13.39
N ALA A 84 5.95 -0.16 14.72
CA ALA A 84 6.69 -1.09 15.57
C ALA A 84 6.20 -2.54 15.41
N LYS A 85 4.87 -2.74 15.42
CA LYS A 85 4.27 -4.06 15.17
C LYS A 85 4.65 -4.62 13.79
N LYS A 86 4.69 -3.77 12.76
CA LYS A 86 5.04 -4.19 11.42
C LYS A 86 6.52 -4.54 11.28
N LEU A 87 7.40 -3.79 11.97
CA LEU A 87 8.83 -4.09 12.08
C LEU A 87 9.05 -5.46 12.73
N ALA A 88 8.48 -5.68 13.93
CA ALA A 88 8.59 -6.94 14.65
C ALA A 88 8.08 -8.15 13.83
N ALA A 89 6.97 -7.99 13.09
CA ALA A 89 6.46 -9.05 12.23
C ALA A 89 7.36 -9.35 11.00
N ALA A 90 8.20 -8.39 10.59
CA ALA A 90 9.08 -8.53 9.43
C ALA A 90 10.49 -9.01 9.79
N GLU A 91 10.91 -8.75 11.03
CA GLU A 91 12.25 -9.02 11.57
C GLU A 91 12.74 -10.46 11.31
N PRO A 92 12.02 -11.54 11.67
CA PRO A 92 12.53 -12.91 11.50
C PRO A 92 12.91 -13.26 10.05
N LYS A 93 12.28 -12.61 9.07
CA LYS A 93 12.53 -12.85 7.65
C LYS A 93 13.59 -11.93 7.07
N LEU A 94 13.63 -10.67 7.49
CA LEU A 94 14.43 -9.61 6.86
C LEU A 94 15.75 -9.31 7.56
N GLN A 95 15.83 -9.47 8.88
CA GLN A 95 17.07 -9.21 9.63
C GLN A 95 18.24 -10.04 9.09
N ARG A 96 18.01 -11.33 8.87
CA ARG A 96 19.01 -12.27 8.29
C ARG A 96 19.54 -11.89 6.91
N CYS A 97 18.86 -11.01 6.17
CA CYS A 97 19.31 -10.54 4.85
C CYS A 97 19.60 -9.03 4.82
N GLU A 98 19.49 -8.32 5.94
CA GLU A 98 19.69 -6.86 6.01
C GLU A 98 21.08 -6.47 5.51
N HIS A 99 22.13 -7.20 5.90
CA HIS A 99 23.51 -7.01 5.42
C HIS A 99 23.65 -7.03 3.90
N LYS A 100 22.73 -7.69 3.16
CA LYS A 100 22.69 -7.64 1.69
C LYS A 100 21.84 -6.49 1.20
N LEU A 101 20.66 -6.30 1.79
CA LEU A 101 19.68 -5.31 1.35
C LEU A 101 20.18 -3.88 1.52
N ILE A 102 20.98 -3.62 2.57
CA ILE A 102 21.57 -2.31 2.85
C ILE A 102 22.55 -1.86 1.75
N ASN A 103 23.15 -2.79 1.00
CA ASN A 103 24.07 -2.47 -0.10
C ASN A 103 23.36 -1.81 -1.30
N TYR A 104 22.04 -1.95 -1.38
CA TYR A 104 21.22 -1.24 -2.37
C TYR A 104 20.94 0.21 -1.99
N ILE A 105 21.18 0.61 -0.74
CA ILE A 105 21.04 1.99 -0.30
C ILE A 105 22.36 2.70 -0.59
N ALA A 106 22.28 3.86 -1.25
CA ALA A 106 23.46 4.62 -1.60
C ALA A 106 24.03 5.34 -0.37
N ASN A 107 25.33 5.46 -0.30
CA ASN A 107 25.95 6.54 0.44
C ASN A 107 25.81 7.84 -0.35
N GLY A 108 25.84 8.97 0.35
CA GLY A 108 25.72 10.30 -0.26
C GLY A 108 26.72 10.55 -1.39
N HIS A 109 27.97 10.12 -1.19
CA HIS A 109 29.07 10.29 -2.14
C HIS A 109 28.97 9.40 -3.39
N GLU A 110 28.10 8.38 -3.39
CA GLU A 110 27.85 7.52 -4.55
C GLU A 110 26.83 8.15 -5.53
N VAL A 111 26.14 9.22 -5.13
CA VAL A 111 25.11 9.88 -5.94
C VAL A 111 25.69 11.04 -6.74
N PHE A 112 25.67 10.88 -8.07
CA PHE A 112 26.07 11.89 -9.04
C PHE A 112 24.83 12.46 -9.75
N PRO A 113 24.27 13.61 -9.30
CA PRO A 113 22.98 14.12 -9.78
C PRO A 113 22.89 14.32 -11.31
N ASP A 114 24.00 14.71 -11.93
CA ASP A 114 24.18 14.89 -13.37
C ASP A 114 24.21 13.57 -14.16
N LYS A 115 24.37 12.43 -13.49
CA LYS A 115 24.43 11.09 -14.10
C LYS A 115 23.27 10.17 -13.71
N VAL A 116 22.41 10.58 -12.77
CA VAL A 116 21.25 9.78 -12.37
C VAL A 116 20.44 9.34 -13.60
N SER A 117 20.26 8.02 -13.70
CA SER A 117 19.58 7.32 -14.80
C SER A 117 18.60 6.29 -14.23
N PRO A 118 17.32 6.65 -14.03
CA PRO A 118 16.35 5.80 -13.34
C PRO A 118 15.88 4.61 -14.19
N LYS A 119 15.93 3.40 -13.63
CA LYS A 119 15.41 2.17 -14.23
C LYS A 119 14.29 1.56 -13.40
N LEU A 120 13.16 1.28 -14.05
CA LEU A 120 12.03 0.57 -13.46
C LEU A 120 12.27 -0.95 -13.45
N VAL A 121 12.15 -1.56 -12.28
CA VAL A 121 12.22 -3.02 -12.10
C VAL A 121 10.92 -3.52 -11.48
N LEU A 122 10.17 -4.34 -12.23
CA LEU A 122 8.95 -4.97 -11.76
C LEU A 122 9.28 -6.10 -10.78
N VAL A 123 8.83 -5.95 -9.53
CA VAL A 123 9.08 -6.90 -8.44
C VAL A 123 8.29 -8.18 -8.64
N GLN A 124 9.00 -9.32 -8.66
CA GLN A 124 8.41 -10.65 -8.73
C GLN A 124 8.23 -11.26 -7.33
N GLY A 125 7.32 -12.22 -7.18
CA GLY A 125 7.13 -12.93 -5.91
C GLY A 125 8.30 -13.86 -5.62
N GLY A 126 8.77 -13.88 -4.36
CA GLY A 126 9.87 -14.72 -3.92
C GLY A 126 11.27 -14.23 -4.31
N SER A 127 11.39 -13.09 -4.99
CA SER A 127 12.67 -12.55 -5.46
C SER A 127 13.36 -11.67 -4.41
N GLU A 128 14.64 -11.33 -4.65
CA GLU A 128 15.38 -10.41 -3.79
C GLU A 128 14.78 -9.00 -3.83
N GLU A 129 14.27 -8.57 -4.99
CA GLU A 129 13.54 -7.30 -5.15
C GLU A 129 12.30 -7.23 -4.27
N GLU A 130 11.64 -8.35 -4.00
CA GLU A 130 10.53 -8.38 -3.04
C GLU A 130 11.01 -8.15 -1.61
N LEU A 131 12.15 -8.73 -1.23
CA LEU A 131 12.76 -8.49 0.09
C LEU A 131 13.17 -7.03 0.21
N LEU A 132 13.82 -6.46 -0.80
CA LEU A 132 14.23 -5.05 -0.84
C LEU A 132 13.03 -4.10 -0.80
N PHE A 133 11.99 -4.36 -1.59
CA PHE A 133 10.75 -3.57 -1.56
C PHE A 133 10.14 -3.55 -0.16
N ARG A 134 10.08 -4.71 0.50
CA ARG A 134 9.56 -4.83 1.87
C ARG A 134 10.44 -4.06 2.85
N TYR A 135 11.74 -4.29 2.80
CA TYR A 135 12.74 -3.66 3.66
C TYR A 135 12.69 -2.13 3.58
N ALA A 136 12.87 -1.56 2.38
CA ALA A 136 12.80 -0.12 2.19
C ALA A 136 11.45 0.50 2.62
N SER A 137 10.35 -0.25 2.46
CA SER A 137 9.02 0.22 2.89
C SER A 137 8.82 0.27 4.41
N LEU A 138 9.67 -0.39 5.20
CA LEU A 138 9.59 -0.40 6.68
C LEU A 138 10.09 0.90 7.31
N HIS A 139 10.91 1.69 6.59
CA HIS A 139 11.40 2.99 7.06
C HIS A 139 10.34 4.09 7.03
N TRP A 140 9.17 3.84 6.44
CA TRP A 140 8.13 4.85 6.36
C TRP A 140 7.26 4.91 7.62
N SER A 141 6.95 6.13 8.03
CA SER A 141 6.17 6.41 9.24
C SER A 141 4.70 5.98 9.16
N ILE A 142 4.22 5.49 8.00
CA ILE A 142 2.90 4.91 7.85
C ILE A 142 3.06 3.48 7.33
N PRO A 143 2.57 2.47 8.07
CA PRO A 143 2.68 1.08 7.67
C PRO A 143 2.00 0.81 6.32
N VAL A 144 2.77 0.28 5.38
CA VAL A 144 2.24 -0.17 4.08
C VAL A 144 1.39 -1.43 4.27
N SER A 145 0.15 -1.40 3.79
CA SER A 145 -0.76 -2.54 3.84
C SER A 145 -0.35 -3.65 2.87
N SER A 146 -0.46 -4.90 3.32
CA SER A 146 -0.22 -6.09 2.49
C SER A 146 -1.36 -6.42 1.53
N GLY A 147 -2.48 -5.67 1.54
CA GLY A 147 -3.86 -6.00 1.07
C GLY A 147 -4.10 -6.88 -0.18
N TYR A 148 -5.34 -6.97 -0.62
CA TYR A 148 -5.75 -8.02 -1.59
C TYR A 148 -6.10 -7.44 -2.96
N GLY A 149 -6.10 -8.30 -3.98
CA GLY A 149 -6.46 -7.95 -5.35
C GLY A 149 -5.24 -7.68 -6.25
N ARG A 150 -5.46 -6.88 -7.29
CA ARG A 150 -4.44 -6.52 -8.28
C ARG A 150 -3.30 -5.77 -7.61
N ARG A 151 -2.07 -6.19 -7.91
CA ARG A 151 -0.83 -5.68 -7.31
C ARG A 151 0.29 -5.60 -8.34
N LEU A 152 0.88 -4.42 -8.48
CA LEU A 152 2.16 -4.21 -9.15
C LEU A 152 3.07 -3.51 -8.15
N ARG A 153 4.35 -3.88 -8.15
CA ARG A 153 5.36 -3.31 -7.26
C ARG A 153 6.59 -3.04 -8.11
N PHE A 154 7.14 -1.85 -7.99
CA PHE A 154 8.31 -1.44 -8.74
C PHE A 154 9.37 -0.92 -7.79
N LEU A 155 10.61 -1.32 -8.05
CA LEU A 155 11.80 -0.64 -7.57
C LEU A 155 12.32 0.27 -8.68
N VAL A 156 12.89 1.40 -8.30
CA VAL A 156 13.54 2.33 -9.21
C VAL A 156 15.01 2.40 -8.82
N PHE A 157 15.89 1.87 -9.66
CA PHE A 157 17.34 1.92 -9.47
C PHE A 157 17.96 3.06 -10.27
N ASP A 158 19.06 3.62 -9.79
CA ASP A 158 19.94 4.45 -10.60
C ASP A 158 20.95 3.55 -11.31
N GLU A 159 20.90 3.49 -12.65
CA GLU A 159 21.83 2.67 -13.43
C GLU A 159 23.28 3.14 -13.33
N ASN A 160 23.52 4.40 -12.94
CA ASN A 160 24.88 4.93 -12.80
C ASN A 160 25.64 4.33 -11.60
N ASN A 161 24.97 3.98 -10.51
CA ASN A 161 25.60 3.41 -9.31
C ASN A 161 24.97 2.10 -8.82
N GLY A 162 23.90 1.62 -9.46
CA GLY A 162 23.20 0.39 -9.09
C GLY A 162 22.38 0.51 -7.79
N LYS A 163 22.19 1.73 -7.25
CA LYS A 163 21.52 1.95 -5.96
C LYS A 163 20.05 2.29 -6.13
N LEU A 164 19.26 2.00 -5.11
CA LEU A 164 17.83 2.25 -5.07
C LEU A 164 17.55 3.75 -4.94
N ILE A 165 16.84 4.32 -5.92
CA ILE A 165 16.30 5.69 -5.86
C ILE A 165 15.03 5.69 -5.01
N GLY A 166 14.17 4.69 -5.21
CA GLY A 166 12.87 4.64 -4.57
C GLY A 166 12.02 3.49 -5.05
N LEU A 167 10.76 3.48 -4.65
CA LEU A 167 9.83 2.42 -4.98
C LEU A 167 8.39 2.91 -4.98
N PHE A 168 7.54 2.19 -5.70
CA PHE A 168 6.11 2.41 -5.65
C PHE A 168 5.34 1.11 -5.88
N GLY A 169 4.15 1.03 -5.27
CA GLY A 169 3.24 -0.09 -5.42
C GLY A 169 1.87 0.40 -5.86
N LEU A 170 1.31 -0.27 -6.86
CA LEU A 170 -0.03 -0.06 -7.38
C LEU A 170 -0.95 -1.19 -6.92
N GLY A 171 -2.12 -0.83 -6.44
CA GLY A 171 -3.13 -1.75 -5.89
C GLY A 171 -4.51 -1.49 -6.46
N ASP A 172 -5.44 -2.40 -6.21
CA ASP A 172 -6.86 -2.11 -6.44
C ASP A 172 -7.29 -0.85 -5.68
N PRO A 173 -8.11 0.00 -6.31
CA PRO A 173 -8.48 1.28 -5.73
C PRO A 173 -9.44 1.12 -4.54
N VAL A 174 -9.38 2.06 -3.59
CA VAL A 174 -10.37 2.16 -2.50
C VAL A 174 -11.76 2.31 -3.11
N PHE A 175 -12.63 1.32 -2.89
CA PHE A 175 -13.93 1.25 -3.55
C PHE A 175 -14.79 2.49 -3.30
N SER A 176 -14.81 3.02 -2.07
CA SER A 176 -15.61 4.20 -1.71
C SER A 176 -14.71 5.37 -1.34
N LEU A 177 -14.52 6.30 -2.27
CA LEU A 177 -13.71 7.49 -2.08
C LEU A 177 -14.47 8.70 -2.63
N LYS A 178 -15.38 9.25 -1.81
CA LYS A 178 -16.40 10.24 -2.21
C LYS A 178 -15.86 11.33 -3.15
N ASN A 179 -14.86 12.09 -2.72
CA ASN A 179 -14.39 13.23 -3.52
C ASN A 179 -13.74 12.80 -4.85
N ARG A 180 -13.10 11.61 -4.92
CA ARG A 180 -12.60 11.03 -6.18
C ARG A 180 -13.75 10.66 -7.09
N ASP A 181 -14.76 9.99 -6.55
CA ASP A 181 -15.92 9.53 -7.31
C ASP A 181 -16.73 10.73 -7.86
N GLU A 182 -16.92 11.78 -7.05
CA GLU A 182 -17.57 13.04 -7.44
C GLU A 182 -16.75 13.79 -8.49
N TRP A 183 -15.43 13.87 -8.33
CA TRP A 183 -14.55 14.53 -9.30
C TRP A 183 -14.53 13.81 -10.66
N ILE A 184 -14.57 12.47 -10.66
CA ILE A 184 -14.72 11.71 -11.90
C ILE A 184 -16.11 11.93 -12.51
N GLY A 185 -17.13 12.17 -11.68
CA GLY A 185 -18.52 12.29 -12.10
C GLY A 185 -19.18 10.93 -12.30
N TRP A 186 -18.87 9.96 -11.45
CA TRP A 186 -19.41 8.61 -11.57
C TRP A 186 -20.87 8.51 -11.08
N ASN A 187 -21.69 7.81 -11.87
CA ASN A 187 -22.87 7.12 -11.35
C ASN A 187 -22.49 5.70 -10.86
N LYS A 188 -23.45 4.99 -10.26
CA LYS A 188 -23.23 3.68 -9.64
C LYS A 188 -22.77 2.63 -10.67
N GLU A 189 -23.38 2.64 -11.84
CA GLU A 189 -23.17 1.68 -12.93
C GLU A 189 -21.78 1.88 -13.58
N ALA A 190 -21.42 3.13 -13.88
CA ALA A 190 -20.13 3.51 -14.43
C ALA A 190 -19.01 3.19 -13.43
N LYS A 191 -19.20 3.53 -12.14
CA LYS A 191 -18.24 3.16 -11.09
C LYS A 191 -18.00 1.65 -11.07
N GLN A 192 -19.06 0.86 -11.02
CA GLN A 192 -18.93 -0.60 -10.90
C GLN A 192 -18.26 -1.25 -12.12
N SER A 193 -18.48 -0.70 -13.33
CA SER A 193 -17.90 -1.22 -14.57
C SER A 193 -16.50 -0.69 -14.86
N ARG A 194 -16.20 0.58 -14.53
CA ARG A 194 -14.96 1.27 -14.91
C ARG A 194 -13.91 1.35 -13.82
N MET A 195 -14.23 1.01 -12.56
CA MET A 195 -13.24 0.97 -11.46
C MET A 195 -12.01 0.11 -11.77
N TYR A 196 -12.19 -0.94 -12.59
CA TYR A 196 -11.09 -1.80 -13.03
C TYR A 196 -9.99 -1.04 -13.77
N HIS A 197 -10.30 0.09 -14.41
CA HIS A 197 -9.30 0.86 -15.15
C HIS A 197 -8.52 1.86 -14.29
N LEU A 198 -8.65 1.75 -12.97
CA LEU A 198 -7.89 2.53 -12.00
C LEU A 198 -7.01 1.61 -11.16
N MET A 199 -5.90 2.17 -10.68
CA MET A 199 -5.14 1.63 -9.56
C MET A 199 -4.79 2.74 -8.58
N ASP A 200 -4.71 2.40 -7.30
CA ASP A 200 -4.20 3.30 -6.28
C ASP A 200 -2.71 3.03 -6.06
N ALA A 201 -1.87 4.07 -6.13
CA ALA A 201 -0.52 4.01 -5.62
C ALA A 201 -0.59 3.96 -4.09
N PHE A 202 -0.69 2.74 -3.55
CA PHE A 202 -0.81 2.47 -2.11
C PHE A 202 0.48 2.78 -1.37
N VAL A 203 1.58 2.88 -2.10
CA VAL A 203 2.86 3.29 -1.58
C VAL A 203 3.72 3.91 -2.66
N LEU A 204 4.42 4.99 -2.35
CA LEU A 204 5.25 5.73 -3.30
C LEU A 204 6.22 6.63 -2.56
N GLY A 205 7.52 6.48 -2.82
CA GLY A 205 8.52 7.38 -2.25
C GLY A 205 9.93 7.05 -2.69
N ALA A 206 10.81 8.04 -2.55
CA ALA A 206 12.25 7.85 -2.67
C ALA A 206 12.86 7.42 -1.33
N VAL A 207 13.95 6.67 -1.39
CA VAL A 207 14.77 6.34 -0.22
C VAL A 207 15.90 7.36 -0.08
N PRO A 208 16.46 7.58 1.11
CA PRO A 208 17.69 8.33 1.27
C PRO A 208 18.85 7.69 0.47
N PRO A 209 19.81 8.48 -0.01
CA PRO A 209 19.90 9.95 0.06
C PRO A 209 19.06 10.66 -1.02
N TYR A 210 18.51 9.93 -1.98
CA TYR A 210 17.68 10.48 -3.08
C TYR A 210 16.43 11.22 -2.58
N SER A 211 15.88 10.86 -1.43
CA SER A 211 14.76 11.55 -0.80
C SER A 211 15.10 13.03 -0.46
N SER A 212 16.32 13.31 0.00
CA SER A 212 16.84 14.68 0.25
C SER A 212 16.94 15.51 -1.03
N LEU A 213 17.19 14.83 -2.16
CA LEU A 213 17.18 15.34 -3.52
C LEU A 213 15.77 15.39 -4.15
N ILE A 214 14.72 15.27 -3.34
CA ILE A 214 13.31 15.34 -3.75
C ILE A 214 12.91 14.34 -4.85
N CYS A 215 13.63 13.22 -4.97
CA CYS A 215 13.32 12.17 -5.94
C CYS A 215 11.95 11.50 -5.69
N GLY A 216 11.25 11.77 -4.58
CA GLY A 216 9.85 11.38 -4.45
C GLY A 216 8.98 11.88 -5.61
N LYS A 217 9.28 13.05 -6.15
CA LYS A 217 8.61 13.58 -7.36
C LYS A 217 8.95 12.79 -8.62
N LEU A 218 10.19 12.35 -8.74
CA LEU A 218 10.63 11.45 -9.81
C LEU A 218 9.83 10.14 -9.75
N ILE A 219 9.73 9.51 -8.58
CA ILE A 219 8.94 8.28 -8.42
C ILE A 219 7.46 8.53 -8.79
N ALA A 220 6.90 9.68 -8.41
CA ALA A 220 5.53 10.06 -8.76
C ALA A 220 5.32 10.26 -10.26
N LEU A 221 6.34 10.75 -10.99
CA LEU A 221 6.32 10.85 -12.44
C LEU A 221 6.47 9.48 -13.10
N LEU A 222 7.48 8.70 -12.70
CA LEU A 222 7.75 7.36 -13.25
C LEU A 222 6.58 6.40 -13.09
N ALA A 223 5.77 6.55 -12.03
CA ALA A 223 4.53 5.78 -11.88
C ALA A 223 3.53 5.97 -13.03
N LEU A 224 3.63 7.07 -13.78
CA LEU A 224 2.74 7.42 -14.91
C LEU A 224 3.32 6.97 -16.27
N SER A 225 4.48 6.34 -16.28
CA SER A 225 5.21 6.06 -17.51
C SER A 225 4.55 4.96 -18.36
N SER A 226 4.90 4.94 -19.64
CA SER A 226 4.44 3.91 -20.58
C SER A 226 4.82 2.50 -20.14
N GLU A 227 6.01 2.33 -19.54
CA GLU A 227 6.50 1.06 -19.01
C GLU A 227 5.60 0.51 -17.90
N VAL A 228 5.03 1.38 -17.06
CA VAL A 228 4.07 0.98 -16.02
C VAL A 228 2.73 0.56 -16.65
N GLN A 229 2.26 1.30 -17.66
CA GLN A 229 1.05 0.94 -18.41
C GLN A 229 1.22 -0.40 -19.13
N ASP A 230 2.39 -0.66 -19.70
CA ASP A 230 2.73 -1.90 -20.39
C ASP A 230 2.86 -3.08 -19.42
N ALA A 231 3.47 -2.87 -18.24
CA ALA A 231 3.51 -3.86 -17.18
C ALA A 231 2.10 -4.23 -16.67
N PHE A 232 1.22 -3.24 -16.53
CA PHE A 232 -0.19 -3.48 -16.21
C PHE A 232 -0.90 -4.27 -17.31
N ARG A 233 -0.75 -3.85 -18.57
CA ARG A 233 -1.35 -4.52 -19.72
C ARG A 233 -0.90 -5.98 -19.79
N SER A 234 0.40 -6.20 -19.69
CA SER A 234 1.01 -7.53 -19.75
C SER A 234 0.48 -8.44 -18.64
N LYS A 235 0.46 -7.95 -17.39
CA LYS A 235 0.04 -8.74 -16.23
C LYS A 235 -1.44 -9.13 -16.25
N TYR A 236 -2.32 -8.24 -16.73
CA TYR A 236 -3.77 -8.42 -16.65
C TYR A 236 -4.46 -8.70 -17.99
N SER A 237 -3.69 -8.81 -19.09
CA SER A 237 -4.23 -9.24 -20.37
C SER A 237 -4.77 -10.67 -20.31
N GLY A 238 -5.87 -10.91 -21.04
CA GLY A 238 -6.45 -12.26 -21.18
C GLY A 238 -7.10 -12.85 -19.93
N GLN A 239 -7.13 -12.13 -18.80
CA GLN A 239 -7.70 -12.64 -17.56
C GLN A 239 -9.22 -12.45 -17.52
N PHE A 240 -9.92 -13.49 -17.03
CA PHE A 240 -11.34 -13.44 -16.72
C PHE A 240 -11.54 -12.97 -15.29
N SER A 241 -12.48 -12.04 -15.09
CA SER A 241 -12.87 -11.64 -13.74
C SER A 241 -13.53 -12.80 -13.00
N LEU A 242 -13.09 -13.10 -11.77
CA LEU A 242 -13.60 -14.22 -10.97
C LEU A 242 -15.12 -14.15 -10.76
N ILE A 243 -15.65 -12.94 -10.55
CA ILE A 243 -17.06 -12.72 -10.20
C ILE A 243 -17.93 -12.67 -11.46
N ARG A 244 -17.57 -11.86 -12.45
CA ARG A 244 -18.42 -11.65 -13.65
C ARG A 244 -18.13 -12.66 -14.76
N LYS A 245 -17.02 -13.39 -14.71
CA LYS A 245 -16.54 -14.30 -15.77
C LYS A 245 -16.42 -13.60 -17.12
N GLU A 246 -16.10 -12.32 -17.10
CA GLU A 246 -15.89 -11.48 -18.27
C GLU A 246 -14.41 -11.21 -18.47
N LYS A 247 -13.96 -11.21 -19.73
CA LYS A 247 -12.65 -10.69 -20.13
C LYS A 247 -12.70 -9.16 -20.07
N ARG A 248 -11.73 -8.56 -19.39
CA ARG A 248 -11.61 -7.10 -19.30
C ARG A 248 -10.38 -6.64 -20.04
N GLU A 249 -10.53 -5.64 -20.90
CA GLU A 249 -9.40 -4.99 -21.55
C GLU A 249 -8.53 -4.32 -20.47
N PRO A 250 -7.23 -4.66 -20.37
CA PRO A 250 -6.35 -4.16 -19.32
C PRO A 250 -5.85 -2.75 -19.64
N ILE A 251 -6.79 -1.80 -19.70
CA ILE A 251 -6.52 -0.38 -19.88
C ILE A 251 -6.34 0.27 -18.52
N LEU A 252 -5.17 0.86 -18.26
CA LEU A 252 -4.91 1.66 -17.07
C LEU A 252 -5.17 3.14 -17.42
N ALA A 253 -6.35 3.65 -17.10
CA ALA A 253 -6.78 4.99 -17.49
C ALA A 253 -6.38 6.06 -16.46
N MET A 254 -6.15 5.68 -15.20
CA MET A 254 -5.84 6.63 -14.14
C MET A 254 -5.14 5.96 -12.95
N LEU A 255 -4.19 6.68 -12.36
CA LEU A 255 -3.70 6.39 -11.02
C LEU A 255 -4.29 7.36 -10.00
N THR A 256 -4.58 6.87 -8.80
CA THR A 256 -4.87 7.76 -7.67
C THR A 256 -4.00 7.43 -6.48
N THR A 257 -3.89 8.34 -5.52
CA THR A 257 -3.20 8.08 -4.26
C THR A 257 -3.75 8.97 -3.16
N THR A 258 -3.46 8.59 -1.91
CA THR A 258 -3.74 9.43 -0.76
C THR A 258 -2.44 9.78 -0.07
N SER A 259 -2.28 11.04 0.28
CA SER A 259 -1.10 11.50 1.01
C SER A 259 -0.98 10.83 2.38
N ALA A 260 0.24 10.54 2.83
CA ALA A 260 0.47 9.93 4.14
C ALA A 260 0.01 10.81 5.33
N LEU A 261 0.55 12.02 5.44
CA LEU A 261 0.45 12.90 6.62
C LEU A 261 -0.22 14.25 6.25
N GLY A 262 -1.42 14.18 5.66
CA GLY A 262 -2.08 15.34 5.05
C GLY A 262 -1.32 15.84 3.81
N LYS A 263 -1.44 17.13 3.46
CA LYS A 263 -0.90 17.70 2.20
C LYS A 263 0.56 17.28 1.90
N SER A 264 0.77 16.71 0.70
CA SER A 264 2.06 16.12 0.30
C SER A 264 2.80 16.98 -0.73
N SER A 265 4.05 17.34 -0.44
CA SER A 265 4.91 18.06 -1.41
C SER A 265 5.33 17.18 -2.61
N VAL A 266 5.19 15.85 -2.49
CA VAL A 266 5.54 14.90 -3.55
C VAL A 266 4.63 15.11 -4.75
N TYR A 267 3.31 15.04 -4.57
CA TYR A 267 2.36 15.15 -5.69
C TYR A 267 2.04 16.61 -6.06
N ASN A 268 2.29 17.54 -5.14
CA ASN A 268 2.02 18.95 -5.38
C ASN A 268 2.99 19.58 -6.38
N ARG A 269 2.44 20.37 -7.31
CA ARG A 269 3.20 21.16 -8.29
C ARG A 269 4.14 20.30 -9.14
N ILE A 270 3.75 19.08 -9.48
CA ILE A 270 4.37 18.34 -10.59
C ILE A 270 3.75 18.88 -11.88
N ARG A 271 4.14 20.12 -12.22
CA ARG A 271 3.70 20.83 -13.42
C ARG A 271 4.91 21.09 -14.31
N LEU A 272 4.91 20.47 -15.49
CA LEU A 272 5.96 20.58 -16.49
C LEU A 272 5.31 20.75 -17.86
N ASN A 273 5.85 21.65 -18.69
CA ASN A 273 5.38 21.86 -20.08
C ASN A 273 3.85 22.06 -20.20
N GLY A 274 3.23 22.73 -19.22
CA GLY A 274 1.79 22.97 -19.20
C GLY A 274 0.93 21.80 -18.70
N VAL A 275 1.52 20.64 -18.42
CA VAL A 275 0.81 19.44 -17.93
C VAL A 275 0.88 19.36 -16.41
N ASP A 276 -0.26 19.19 -15.75
CA ASP A 276 -0.39 18.84 -14.34
C ASP A 276 -0.53 17.32 -14.18
N TYR A 277 0.56 16.65 -13.83
CA TYR A 277 0.62 15.18 -13.76
C TYR A 277 -0.21 14.59 -12.61
N TRP A 278 -0.31 15.31 -11.49
CA TRP A 278 -1.11 14.92 -10.33
C TRP A 278 -2.00 16.08 -9.88
N LYS A 279 -3.31 15.84 -9.84
CA LYS A 279 -4.32 16.83 -9.49
C LYS A 279 -4.88 16.53 -8.10
N SER A 280 -4.95 17.53 -7.23
CA SER A 280 -5.66 17.42 -5.97
C SER A 280 -7.17 17.37 -6.24
N VAL A 281 -7.85 16.39 -5.66
CA VAL A 281 -9.29 16.16 -5.85
C VAL A 281 -10.05 16.12 -4.52
N GLY A 282 -9.45 16.68 -3.45
CA GLY A 282 -10.08 16.81 -2.13
C GLY A 282 -9.44 15.95 -1.06
N PHE A 283 -10.20 15.62 -0.02
CA PHE A 283 -9.67 14.98 1.20
C PHE A 283 -10.53 13.82 1.65
N THR A 284 -9.90 12.79 2.23
CA THR A 284 -10.59 11.75 2.97
C THR A 284 -11.16 12.30 4.28
N GLN A 285 -12.09 11.54 4.87
CA GLN A 285 -12.64 11.81 6.22
C GLN A 285 -11.82 11.16 7.34
N GLY A 286 -10.76 10.42 7.02
CA GLY A 286 -9.99 9.64 8.00
C GLY A 286 -10.80 8.46 8.57
N SER A 287 -11.20 7.52 7.71
CA SER A 287 -11.81 6.27 8.14
C SER A 287 -10.81 5.12 7.99
N GLY A 288 -10.70 4.29 9.01
CA GLY A 288 -9.81 3.13 9.00
C GLY A 288 -9.74 2.45 10.36
N GLU A 289 -9.01 1.35 10.42
CA GLU A 289 -8.95 0.48 11.59
C GLU A 289 -7.56 0.48 12.27
N PHE A 290 -6.64 1.32 11.80
CA PHE A 290 -5.24 1.23 12.21
C PHE A 290 -5.02 1.60 13.69
N HIS A 291 -5.81 2.52 14.25
CA HIS A 291 -5.75 2.91 15.67
C HIS A 291 -6.22 1.82 16.63
N PHE A 292 -6.78 0.71 16.13
CA PHE A 292 -7.07 -0.49 16.91
C PHE A 292 -5.97 -1.57 16.80
N SER A 293 -4.84 -1.33 16.11
CA SER A 293 -3.88 -2.40 15.72
C SER A 293 -2.98 -2.94 16.82
N ASN A 294 -3.02 -2.34 18.01
CA ASN A 294 -2.02 -2.51 19.06
C ASN A 294 -2.59 -3.32 20.22
N GLY A 295 -2.70 -4.64 20.05
CA GLY A 295 -3.13 -5.58 21.08
C GLY A 295 -4.64 -5.58 21.36
N VAL A 296 -5.34 -4.44 21.27
CA VAL A 296 -6.79 -4.42 21.49
C VAL A 296 -7.54 -5.21 20.43
N TYR A 297 -7.07 -5.26 19.18
CA TYR A 297 -7.77 -5.99 18.12
C TYR A 297 -7.87 -7.50 18.37
N SER A 298 -6.84 -8.15 18.95
CA SER A 298 -6.95 -9.58 19.28
C SER A 298 -8.02 -9.78 20.35
N LYS A 299 -8.03 -8.95 21.39
CA LYS A 299 -9.08 -8.93 22.42
C LYS A 299 -10.49 -8.70 21.82
N MET A 300 -10.62 -7.72 20.93
CA MET A 300 -11.88 -7.43 20.21
C MET A 300 -12.33 -8.63 19.36
N ARG A 301 -11.39 -9.30 18.67
CA ARG A 301 -11.67 -10.48 17.85
C ARG A 301 -12.15 -11.64 18.72
N SER A 302 -11.43 -12.00 19.77
CA SER A 302 -11.81 -13.08 20.69
C SER A 302 -13.16 -12.82 21.35
N TYR A 303 -13.42 -11.59 21.78
CA TYR A 303 -14.72 -11.20 22.35
C TYR A 303 -15.86 -11.35 21.33
N VAL A 304 -15.66 -10.86 20.10
CA VAL A 304 -16.67 -10.92 19.03
C VAL A 304 -16.91 -12.35 18.56
N GLU A 305 -15.88 -13.20 18.49
CA GLU A 305 -16.01 -14.62 18.17
C GLU A 305 -16.81 -15.39 19.24
N ALA A 306 -16.74 -14.98 20.51
CA ALA A 306 -17.50 -15.59 21.60
C ALA A 306 -18.93 -15.04 21.76
N ASN A 307 -19.17 -13.77 21.39
CA ASN A 307 -20.40 -13.06 21.77
C ASN A 307 -21.24 -12.52 20.59
N CYS A 308 -20.79 -12.66 19.35
CA CYS A 308 -21.47 -12.06 18.19
C CYS A 308 -21.56 -13.01 16.99
N GLU A 309 -22.61 -12.83 16.19
CA GLU A 309 -22.80 -13.57 14.94
C GLU A 309 -22.25 -12.81 13.72
N PRO A 310 -21.57 -13.45 12.75
CA PRO A 310 -21.17 -12.83 11.48
C PRO A 310 -22.35 -12.35 10.60
N THR A 311 -22.18 -11.24 9.86
CA THR A 311 -23.27 -10.53 9.14
C THR A 311 -23.62 -11.07 7.76
N ALA A 312 -22.73 -11.73 7.01
CA ALA A 312 -23.12 -12.23 5.68
C ALA A 312 -22.33 -13.46 5.22
N LYS A 313 -23.10 -14.48 4.79
CA LYS A 313 -22.65 -15.76 4.24
C LYS A 313 -22.88 -15.77 2.73
N HIS A 314 -21.82 -15.71 1.93
CA HIS A 314 -21.83 -16.28 0.59
C HIS A 314 -21.08 -17.60 0.69
N ASN A 315 -21.64 -18.72 0.23
CA ASN A 315 -21.05 -20.07 0.42
C ASN A 315 -19.61 -20.21 -0.10
N ASN A 316 -19.12 -19.25 -0.90
CA ASN A 316 -17.81 -19.27 -1.53
C ASN A 316 -16.73 -18.51 -0.75
N TRP A 317 -17.05 -17.79 0.34
CA TRP A 317 -16.14 -16.84 1.01
C TRP A 317 -15.67 -17.30 2.41
N GLY A 318 -15.89 -18.58 2.75
CA GLY A 318 -15.45 -19.18 4.02
C GLY A 318 -16.42 -18.96 5.18
N THR A 319 -16.01 -19.42 6.37
CA THR A 319 -16.74 -19.33 7.64
C THR A 319 -16.10 -18.28 8.55
N GLY A 320 -16.89 -17.37 9.14
CA GLY A 320 -16.40 -16.36 10.10
C GLY A 320 -16.75 -14.91 9.73
N PHE A 321 -16.13 -13.95 10.41
CA PHE A 321 -16.30 -12.51 10.14
C PHE A 321 -15.60 -12.12 8.83
N ARG A 322 -16.25 -11.29 8.00
CA ARG A 322 -15.77 -11.03 6.62
C ARG A 322 -14.47 -10.25 6.57
N ASN A 323 -14.26 -9.34 7.52
CA ASN A 323 -13.08 -8.50 7.59
C ASN A 323 -12.95 -7.82 8.96
N ARG A 324 -11.78 -7.21 9.19
CA ARG A 324 -11.43 -6.45 10.39
C ARG A 324 -12.43 -5.33 10.74
N ARG A 325 -13.00 -4.66 9.75
CA ARG A 325 -13.98 -3.57 9.96
C ARG A 325 -15.30 -4.11 10.50
N GLU A 326 -15.72 -5.29 10.08
CA GLU A 326 -16.89 -5.97 10.63
C GLU A 326 -16.67 -6.34 12.09
N VAL A 327 -15.53 -6.96 12.41
CA VAL A 327 -15.16 -7.32 13.80
C VAL A 327 -15.22 -6.09 14.70
N ILE A 328 -14.55 -5.00 14.31
CA ILE A 328 -14.53 -3.76 15.10
C ILE A 328 -15.93 -3.19 15.30
N ARG A 329 -16.73 -3.07 14.23
CA ARG A 329 -18.09 -2.49 14.34
C ARG A 329 -18.98 -3.32 15.26
N LYS A 330 -18.94 -4.65 15.13
CA LYS A 330 -19.73 -5.54 16.00
C LYS A 330 -19.27 -5.46 17.45
N CYS A 331 -17.96 -5.44 17.69
CA CYS A 331 -17.40 -5.24 19.02
C CYS A 331 -17.91 -3.95 19.64
N LEU A 332 -17.76 -2.81 18.95
CA LEU A 332 -18.18 -1.51 19.46
C LEU A 332 -19.68 -1.50 19.78
N SER A 333 -20.53 -1.98 18.86
CA SER A 333 -21.97 -2.06 19.09
C SER A 333 -22.35 -2.98 20.26
N SER A 334 -21.68 -4.12 20.43
CA SER A 334 -21.93 -5.04 21.55
C SER A 334 -21.50 -4.46 22.90
N LEU A 335 -20.56 -3.52 22.92
CA LEU A 335 -20.08 -2.82 24.12
C LEU A 335 -20.80 -1.49 24.36
N GLU A 336 -21.87 -1.22 23.60
CA GLU A 336 -22.61 0.05 23.62
C GLU A 336 -21.73 1.27 23.32
N LEU A 337 -20.61 1.06 22.63
CA LEU A 337 -19.75 2.10 22.10
C LEU A 337 -20.22 2.54 20.72
N SER A 338 -20.00 3.81 20.43
CA SER A 338 -20.31 4.39 19.13
C SER A 338 -19.51 3.72 18.01
N SER A 339 -20.20 3.22 16.99
CA SER A 339 -19.57 2.66 15.78
C SER A 339 -18.76 3.71 14.98
N SER A 340 -18.92 5.00 15.29
CA SER A 340 -18.17 6.10 14.69
C SER A 340 -16.72 6.19 15.17
N LEU A 341 -16.34 5.46 16.22
CA LEU A 341 -14.92 5.36 16.64
C LEU A 341 -13.99 4.76 15.58
N ILE A 342 -14.53 4.24 14.46
CA ILE A 342 -13.75 3.88 13.26
C ILE A 342 -13.27 5.07 12.43
N TYR A 343 -13.77 6.28 12.70
CA TYR A 343 -13.36 7.51 12.06
C TYR A 343 -12.32 8.19 12.94
N HIS A 344 -11.04 8.00 12.61
CA HIS A 344 -9.91 8.59 13.33
C HIS A 344 -9.66 10.06 12.95
N GLY A 345 -10.40 10.61 11.97
CA GLY A 345 -10.36 12.03 11.63
C GLY A 345 -9.11 12.51 10.87
N ILE A 346 -8.07 11.68 10.72
CA ILE A 346 -6.85 12.07 9.97
C ILE A 346 -7.18 12.16 8.48
N ARG A 347 -7.34 13.40 8.00
CA ARG A 347 -7.69 13.71 6.61
C ARG A 347 -6.46 13.62 5.72
N ARG A 348 -6.55 12.80 4.68
CA ARG A 348 -5.50 12.63 3.67
C ARG A 348 -5.95 13.28 2.37
N GLU A 349 -5.10 14.08 1.76
CA GLU A 349 -5.36 14.67 0.46
C GLU A 349 -5.35 13.57 -0.60
N ILE A 350 -6.32 13.63 -1.51
CA ILE A 350 -6.49 12.68 -2.60
C ILE A 350 -5.91 13.31 -3.86
N TYR A 351 -5.05 12.57 -4.54
CA TYR A 351 -4.48 12.97 -5.82
C TYR A 351 -4.90 12.00 -6.91
N ALA A 352 -5.21 12.53 -8.09
CA ALA A 352 -5.55 11.77 -9.28
C ALA A 352 -4.63 12.15 -10.45
N ALA A 353 -4.20 11.16 -11.20
CA ALA A 353 -3.37 11.29 -12.39
C ALA A 353 -4.04 10.55 -13.55
N PRO A 354 -4.86 11.25 -14.37
CA PRO A 354 -5.35 10.71 -15.62
C PRO A 354 -4.19 10.37 -16.55
N LEU A 355 -4.21 9.19 -17.15
CA LEU A 355 -3.15 8.71 -18.05
C LEU A 355 -3.48 8.94 -19.53
N GLY A 356 -4.55 9.68 -19.84
CA GLY A 356 -4.93 10.00 -21.21
C GLY A 356 -5.82 11.24 -21.29
N ASN A 357 -5.88 11.86 -22.47
CA ASN A 357 -6.65 13.10 -22.69
C ASN A 357 -8.15 12.90 -22.43
N LYS A 358 -8.67 11.71 -22.73
CA LYS A 358 -10.07 11.33 -22.58
C LYS A 358 -10.32 10.38 -21.41
N ALA A 359 -9.35 10.21 -20.51
CA ALA A 359 -9.45 9.26 -19.40
C ALA A 359 -10.69 9.47 -18.52
N LEU A 360 -11.07 10.72 -18.21
CA LEU A 360 -12.29 10.99 -17.43
C LEU A 360 -13.57 10.67 -18.19
N GLU A 361 -13.62 10.95 -19.50
CA GLU A 361 -14.75 10.59 -20.35
C GLU A 361 -14.89 9.07 -20.46
N PHE A 362 -13.77 8.37 -20.65
CA PHE A 362 -13.70 6.91 -20.66
C PHE A 362 -14.21 6.30 -19.35
N LEU A 363 -13.76 6.83 -18.21
CA LEU A 363 -14.19 6.36 -16.89
C LEU A 363 -15.67 6.64 -16.60
N ARG A 364 -16.26 7.67 -17.21
CA ARG A 364 -17.71 7.92 -17.16
C ARG A 364 -18.50 7.04 -18.14
N GLY A 365 -17.82 6.37 -19.07
CA GLY A 365 -18.43 5.56 -20.12
C GLY A 365 -18.84 6.33 -21.38
N GLY A 366 -18.38 7.58 -21.54
CA GLY A 366 -18.66 8.40 -22.73
C GLY A 366 -17.84 8.02 -23.96
N THR A 367 -16.68 7.38 -23.77
CA THR A 367 -15.81 6.86 -24.84
C THR A 367 -15.28 5.47 -24.48
N THR A 368 -14.88 4.70 -25.49
CA THR A 368 -14.20 3.40 -25.34
C THR A 368 -12.67 3.53 -25.34
N ASP A 369 -12.14 4.66 -25.78
CA ASP A 369 -10.71 4.94 -25.83
C ASP A 369 -10.37 6.15 -24.93
N PRO A 370 -9.55 5.98 -23.87
CA PRO A 370 -9.12 7.07 -23.01
C PRO A 370 -8.05 7.98 -23.64
N ASP A 371 -7.55 7.68 -24.86
CA ASP A 371 -6.48 8.43 -25.53
C ASP A 371 -5.23 8.54 -24.63
N LEU A 372 -4.63 7.38 -24.34
CA LEU A 372 -3.52 7.26 -23.38
C LEU A 372 -2.28 8.02 -23.85
N HIS A 373 -1.64 8.68 -22.88
CA HIS A 373 -0.36 9.34 -23.08
C HIS A 373 0.78 8.33 -23.21
N THR A 374 1.69 8.62 -24.13
CA THR A 374 2.98 7.94 -24.26
C THR A 374 4.05 8.77 -23.59
N TRP A 375 4.41 8.40 -22.36
CA TRP A 375 5.44 9.05 -21.57
C TRP A 375 6.51 8.03 -21.18
N PRO A 376 7.58 7.87 -21.98
CA PRO A 376 8.69 7.00 -21.62
C PRO A 376 9.32 7.43 -20.29
N ALA A 377 9.78 6.46 -19.49
CA ALA A 377 10.40 6.72 -18.19
C ALA A 377 11.59 7.67 -18.31
N ASP A 378 12.45 7.46 -19.32
CA ASP A 378 13.64 8.30 -19.56
C ASP A 378 13.27 9.75 -19.88
N HIS A 379 12.18 9.96 -20.62
CA HIS A 379 11.69 11.29 -20.91
C HIS A 379 11.22 12.00 -19.63
N LEU A 380 10.43 11.32 -18.80
CA LEU A 380 9.97 11.87 -17.51
C LEU A 380 11.13 12.11 -16.54
N ALA A 381 12.12 11.22 -16.54
CA ALA A 381 13.34 11.37 -15.74
C ALA A 381 14.16 12.59 -16.18
N GLY A 382 14.32 12.81 -17.49
CA GLY A 382 14.98 13.99 -18.05
C GLY A 382 14.30 15.29 -17.62
N LEU A 383 12.97 15.37 -17.77
CA LEU A 383 12.20 16.53 -17.31
C LEU A 383 12.36 16.78 -15.81
N PHE A 384 12.33 15.72 -14.99
CA PHE A 384 12.55 15.84 -13.56
C PHE A 384 13.96 16.35 -13.24
N LYS A 385 14.97 15.81 -13.93
CA LYS A 385 16.37 16.09 -13.69
C LYS A 385 16.68 17.57 -13.89
N GLU A 386 16.29 18.11 -15.04
CA GLU A 386 16.47 19.53 -15.37
C GLU A 386 15.70 20.44 -14.43
N ARG A 387 14.43 20.11 -14.14
CA ARG A 387 13.57 20.99 -13.36
C ARG A 387 13.92 21.03 -11.87
N TRP A 388 14.29 19.89 -11.30
CA TRP A 388 14.34 19.70 -9.86
C TRP A 388 15.65 19.12 -9.35
N LEU A 389 16.17 18.06 -9.97
CA LEU A 389 17.32 17.33 -9.41
C LEU A 389 18.58 18.21 -9.37
N ILE A 390 18.99 18.75 -10.53
CA ILE A 390 20.22 19.55 -10.63
C ILE A 390 20.13 20.81 -9.75
N PRO A 391 19.06 21.64 -9.85
CA PRO A 391 18.96 22.83 -9.01
C PRO A 391 18.80 22.51 -7.51
N ARG A 392 18.30 21.33 -7.14
CA ARG A 392 18.23 20.89 -5.74
C ARG A 392 19.61 20.50 -5.23
N ALA A 393 20.36 19.70 -5.98
CA ALA A 393 21.68 19.23 -5.59
C ALA A 393 22.68 20.38 -5.44
N GLU A 394 22.60 21.40 -6.29
CA GLU A 394 23.44 22.61 -6.19
C GLU A 394 23.15 23.41 -4.91
N ARG A 395 21.87 23.54 -4.54
CA ARG A 395 21.44 24.32 -3.36
C ARG A 395 21.52 23.55 -2.05
N CYS A 396 21.41 22.23 -2.08
CA CYS A 396 21.28 21.39 -0.90
C CYS A 396 22.20 20.19 -1.01
N ARG A 397 23.35 20.28 -0.33
CA ARG A 397 24.41 19.26 -0.36
C ARG A 397 24.36 18.26 0.81
N ASN A 398 23.39 18.40 1.72
CA ASN A 398 23.22 17.53 2.89
C ASN A 398 22.98 16.04 2.57
N TYR A 399 22.68 15.73 1.30
CA TYR A 399 22.58 14.34 0.86
C TYR A 399 23.95 13.64 0.83
N LEU A 400 25.06 14.40 0.76
CA LEU A 400 26.43 13.88 0.72
C LEU A 400 26.85 13.27 2.06
N ASP A 401 26.28 13.76 3.16
CA ASP A 401 26.61 13.35 4.53
C ASP A 401 25.89 12.04 4.93
N PHE A 402 24.94 11.58 4.12
CA PHE A 402 24.18 10.37 4.40
C PHE A 402 25.04 9.11 4.24
N THR A 403 25.00 8.24 5.23
CA THR A 403 25.61 6.91 5.18
C THR A 403 24.52 5.85 5.09
N ASN A 404 24.76 4.75 4.37
CA ASN A 404 23.77 3.68 4.32
C ASN A 404 23.57 3.00 5.68
N ASP A 405 24.55 3.06 6.59
CA ASP A 405 24.41 2.59 7.99
C ASP A 405 23.26 3.29 8.73
N ASP A 406 22.96 4.56 8.41
CA ASP A 406 21.80 5.30 8.93
C ASP A 406 20.45 4.69 8.50
N TYR A 407 20.46 3.71 7.60
CA TYR A 407 19.30 2.99 7.09
C TYR A 407 19.20 1.57 7.63
N VAL A 408 20.02 1.16 8.60
CA VAL A 408 19.89 -0.14 9.27
C VAL A 408 18.71 -0.10 10.26
N LEU A 409 17.87 -1.15 10.25
CA LEU A 409 16.73 -1.35 11.15
C LEU A 409 17.09 -2.22 12.35
N TRP A 410 17.96 -3.21 12.16
CA TRP A 410 18.35 -4.16 13.20
C TRP A 410 19.87 -4.16 13.38
N PRO A 411 20.44 -3.12 14.01
CA PRO A 411 21.87 -3.06 14.24
C PRO A 411 22.32 -4.23 15.11
N ASP A 412 23.51 -4.77 14.81
CA ASP A 412 24.14 -5.75 15.68
C ASP A 412 24.31 -5.13 17.08
N SER A 413 23.82 -5.82 18.11
CA SER A 413 24.08 -5.38 19.48
C SER A 413 25.59 -5.41 19.69
N PRO A 414 26.22 -4.35 20.24
CA PRO A 414 27.63 -4.41 20.56
C PRO A 414 27.84 -5.61 21.50
N THR A 415 28.58 -6.61 21.03
CA THR A 415 29.09 -7.67 21.88
C THR A 415 29.84 -7.00 23.03
N LEU A 416 29.44 -7.29 24.27
CA LEU A 416 30.06 -6.85 25.52
C LEU A 416 31.50 -7.41 25.69
N GLU A 417 32.33 -7.35 24.65
CA GLU A 417 33.72 -7.83 24.64
C GLU A 417 34.75 -6.71 24.52
N GLU A 418 34.35 -5.44 24.36
CA GLU A 418 35.30 -4.31 24.23
C GLU A 418 35.40 -3.36 25.44
N GLU A 419 34.65 -3.57 26.53
CA GLU A 419 34.88 -2.87 27.82
C GLU A 419 35.85 -3.62 28.76
N GLY A 420 36.50 -4.69 28.27
CA GLY A 420 37.35 -5.57 29.06
C GLY A 420 38.80 -5.71 28.56
N ARG A 421 39.40 -4.66 27.99
CA ARG A 421 40.84 -4.64 27.69
C ARG A 421 41.54 -3.37 28.16
#